data_AF-A0A7X2MES1-F1
#
_entry.id   AF-A0A7X2MES1-F1
#
_cell.length_a   1.000
_cell.length_b   1.000
_cell.length_c   1.000
_cell.angle_alpha   90.00
_cell.angle_beta   90.00
_cell.angle_gamma   90.00
#
_symmetry.space_group_name_H-M   'P 1'
#
loop_
_entity.id
_entity.type
_entity.pdbx_description
1 polymer ?
#
loop_
_entity_poly.entity_id
_entity_poly.type
_entity_poly.pdbx_seq_one_letter_code
_entity_poly.pdbx_strand_id
1 'polypeptide(L)'
;MAHISFDSSNLTKFVNDNELGEMQALVTAVDKELREGTGAGNGFRGFLNLPVDYDKDEFDRIKKAAKKIQSDSEVLVVIGIGGSYLGARAAIDFLHHQFFNLLPAEKRNAPQIFFAGNSISGS
;
A
#
# COMPACT_ATOMS: atom_id res chain seq x y z
N MET A 1 9.77 -20.09 7.08
CA MET A 1 10.53 -19.20 6.18
C MET A 1 9.65 -18.01 5.85
N ALA A 2 10.20 -16.79 5.82
CA ALA A 2 9.46 -15.59 5.43
C ALA A 2 9.23 -15.58 3.91
N HIS A 3 8.13 -14.95 3.46
CA HIS A 3 7.82 -14.78 2.03
C HIS A 3 8.68 -13.74 1.33
N ILE A 4 9.37 -12.89 2.10
CA ILE A 4 10.32 -11.88 1.66
C ILE A 4 11.61 -12.03 2.47
N SER A 5 12.75 -11.77 1.85
CA SER A 5 14.07 -11.82 2.48
C SER A 5 14.77 -10.48 2.38
N PHE A 6 15.43 -10.07 3.46
CA PHE A 6 16.33 -8.92 3.45
C PHE A 6 17.77 -9.44 3.33
N ASP A 7 18.48 -9.03 2.27
CA ASP A 7 19.88 -9.35 2.04
C ASP A 7 20.75 -8.11 2.26
N SER A 8 21.54 -8.14 3.33
CA SER A 8 22.48 -7.08 3.71
C SER A 8 23.93 -7.37 3.32
N SER A 9 24.21 -8.41 2.53
CA SER A 9 25.58 -8.84 2.18
C SER A 9 26.43 -7.73 1.56
N ASN A 10 25.81 -6.84 0.79
CA ASN A 10 26.49 -5.69 0.16
C ASN A 10 26.83 -4.55 1.13
N LEU A 11 26.36 -4.59 2.38
CA LEU A 11 26.65 -3.56 3.39
C LEU A 11 27.95 -3.82 4.17
N THR A 12 28.52 -5.02 4.09
CA THR A 12 29.70 -5.47 4.87
C THR A 12 30.96 -4.61 4.70
N LYS A 13 31.04 -3.79 3.65
CA LYS A 13 32.14 -2.82 3.44
C LYS A 13 31.96 -1.51 4.20
N PHE A 14 30.74 -1.23 4.66
CA PHE A 14 30.33 0.06 5.20
C PHE A 14 29.76 -0.03 6.62
N VAL A 15 29.29 -1.22 7.01
CA VAL A 15 28.71 -1.51 8.32
C VAL A 15 29.42 -2.75 8.86
N ASN A 16 30.05 -2.62 10.03
CA ASN A 16 30.72 -3.72 10.70
C ASN A 16 29.72 -4.66 11.38
N ASP A 17 30.12 -5.91 11.58
CA ASP A 17 29.26 -6.98 12.09
C ASP A 17 28.62 -6.68 13.47
N ASN A 18 29.27 -5.87 14.30
CA ASN A 18 28.79 -5.51 15.64
C ASN A 18 27.75 -4.37 15.64
N GLU A 19 27.75 -3.50 14.64
CA GLU A 19 27.00 -2.23 14.69
C GLU A 19 25.49 -2.44 14.82
N LEU A 20 24.91 -3.37 14.06
CA LEU A 20 23.47 -3.67 14.16
C LEU A 20 23.11 -4.27 15.53
N GLY A 21 23.99 -5.11 16.09
CA GLY A 21 23.80 -5.70 17.41
C GLY A 21 23.82 -4.65 18.52
N GLU A 22 24.70 -3.64 18.40
CA GLU A 22 24.79 -2.53 19.34
C GLU A 22 23.55 -1.63 19.34
N MET A 23 22.78 -1.60 18.24
CA MET A 23 21.49 -0.89 18.16
C MET A 23 20.32 -1.64 18.82
N GLN A 24 20.49 -2.90 19.22
CA GLN A 24 19.39 -3.76 19.67
C GLN A 24 18.60 -3.17 20.86
N ALA A 25 19.28 -2.48 21.78
CA ALA A 25 18.61 -1.81 22.90
C ALA A 25 17.60 -0.75 22.41
N LEU A 26 17.99 0.05 21.41
CA LEU A 26 17.13 1.07 20.81
C LEU A 26 15.98 0.45 20.02
N VAL A 27 16.26 -0.59 19.21
CA VAL A 27 15.23 -1.30 18.45
C VAL A 27 14.18 -1.89 19.39
N THR A 28 14.61 -2.49 20.50
CA THR A 28 13.70 -3.07 21.50
C THR A 28 12.82 -2.01 22.15
N ALA A 29 13.40 -0.85 22.50
CA ALA A 29 12.63 0.26 23.05
C ALA A 29 11.57 0.78 22.06
N VAL A 30 11.95 0.99 20.79
CA VAL A 30 11.03 1.47 19.75
C VAL A 30 9.94 0.46 19.41
N ASP A 31 10.26 -0.84 19.32
CA ASP A 31 9.25 -1.89 19.09
C ASP A 31 8.23 -1.93 20.24
N LYS A 32 8.71 -1.81 21.49
CA LYS A 32 7.84 -1.73 22.67
C LYS A 32 6.91 -0.51 22.60
N GLU A 33 7.43 0.69 22.36
CA GLU A 33 6.60 1.90 22.24
C GLU A 33 5.57 1.78 21.10
N LEU A 34 5.99 1.24 19.95
CA LEU A 34 5.14 1.02 18.77
C LEU A 34 4.09 -0.07 18.98
N ARG A 35 4.29 -1.03 19.89
CA ARG A 35 3.27 -2.06 20.18
C ARG A 35 2.40 -1.69 21.37
N GLU A 36 2.93 -1.00 22.37
CA GLU A 36 2.20 -0.68 23.62
C GLU A 36 1.43 0.64 23.57
N GLY A 37 1.86 1.60 22.74
CA GLY A 37 1.07 2.82 22.47
C GLY A 37 1.54 3.98 23.29
N THR A 38 2.80 3.95 23.72
CA THR A 38 3.37 4.93 24.64
C THR A 38 4.17 6.02 23.92
N GLY A 39 4.56 5.78 22.66
CA GLY A 39 5.31 6.74 21.85
C GLY A 39 4.45 7.86 21.24
N ALA A 40 5.12 8.87 20.70
CA ALA A 40 4.46 9.97 19.99
C ALA A 40 3.68 9.47 18.76
N GLY A 41 2.49 10.04 18.52
CA GLY A 41 1.64 9.64 17.39
C GLY A 41 0.88 8.31 17.60
N ASN A 42 0.80 7.80 18.84
CA ASN A 42 0.14 6.53 19.18
C ASN A 42 -1.32 6.39 18.68
N GLY A 43 -2.02 7.51 18.41
CA GLY A 43 -3.36 7.52 17.83
C GLY A 43 -3.45 7.02 16.38
N PHE A 44 -2.33 6.91 15.64
CA PHE A 44 -2.30 6.58 14.21
C PHE A 44 -1.67 5.22 13.90
N ARG A 45 -1.98 4.21 14.72
CA ARG A 45 -1.35 2.87 14.63
C ARG A 45 -2.25 1.76 14.10
N GLY A 46 -3.43 2.09 13.58
CA GLY A 46 -4.40 1.10 13.09
C GLY A 46 -3.82 0.13 12.06
N PHE A 47 -2.79 0.56 11.31
CA PHE A 47 -2.11 -0.26 10.31
C PHE A 47 -1.42 -1.52 10.86
N LEU A 48 -1.07 -1.57 12.15
CA LEU A 48 -0.39 -2.73 12.75
C LEU A 48 -1.28 -3.98 12.75
N ASN A 49 -2.55 -3.81 13.08
CA ASN A 49 -3.51 -4.91 13.20
C ASN A 49 -4.46 -4.97 12.00
N LEU A 50 -4.49 -3.95 11.14
CA LEU A 50 -5.35 -3.91 9.94
C LEU A 50 -5.32 -5.21 9.10
N PRO A 51 -4.18 -5.87 8.85
CA PRO A 51 -4.16 -7.10 8.05
C PRO A 51 -4.99 -8.25 8.64
N VAL A 52 -5.17 -8.29 9.96
CA VAL A 52 -5.94 -9.33 10.66
C VAL A 52 -7.34 -8.84 11.05
N ASP A 53 -7.42 -7.61 11.56
CA ASP A 53 -8.60 -7.02 12.22
C ASP A 53 -9.34 -5.98 11.36
N TYR A 54 -9.17 -5.99 10.03
CA TYR A 54 -10.00 -5.16 9.15
C TYR A 54 -11.49 -5.56 9.24
N ASP A 55 -12.38 -4.58 9.03
CA ASP A 55 -13.83 -4.78 8.96
C ASP A 55 -14.20 -5.68 7.76
N LYS A 56 -14.70 -6.89 8.06
CA LYS A 56 -15.05 -7.89 7.04
C LYS A 56 -16.32 -7.51 6.27
N ASP A 57 -17.25 -6.82 6.91
CA ASP A 57 -18.50 -6.38 6.27
C ASP A 57 -18.22 -5.23 5.31
N GLU A 58 -17.35 -4.30 5.68
CA GLU A 58 -16.84 -3.28 4.76
C GLU A 58 -16.09 -3.89 3.59
N PHE A 59 -15.21 -4.86 3.83
CA PHE A 59 -14.48 -5.54 2.77
C PHE A 59 -15.42 -6.22 1.75
N ASP A 60 -16.50 -6.84 2.22
CA ASP A 60 -17.51 -7.41 1.35
C ASP A 60 -18.32 -6.34 0.59
N ARG A 61 -18.59 -5.19 1.21
CA ARG A 61 -19.19 -4.03 0.50
C ARG A 61 -18.26 -3.49 -0.58
N ILE A 62 -16.95 -3.41 -0.34
CA ILE A 62 -15.94 -2.99 -1.34
C ILE A 62 -15.99 -3.93 -2.55
N LYS A 63 -16.01 -5.25 -2.33
CA LYS A 63 -16.12 -6.23 -3.43
C LYS A 63 -17.41 -6.09 -4.23
N LYS A 64 -18.54 -5.87 -3.55
CA LYS A 64 -19.84 -5.64 -4.22
C LYS A 64 -19.83 -4.35 -5.04
N ALA A 65 -19.27 -3.27 -4.51
CA ALA A 65 -19.13 -2.01 -5.22
C ALA A 65 -18.23 -2.15 -6.46
N ALA A 66 -17.08 -2.84 -6.33
CA ALA A 66 -16.19 -3.11 -7.46
C ALA A 66 -16.90 -3.90 -8.57
N LYS A 67 -17.67 -4.95 -8.23
CA LYS A 67 -18.47 -5.71 -9.22
C LYS A 67 -19.52 -4.85 -9.91
N LYS A 68 -20.19 -3.97 -9.16
CA LYS A 68 -21.16 -3.04 -9.73
C LYS A 68 -20.49 -2.11 -10.75
N ILE A 69 -19.40 -1.45 -10.36
CA ILE A 69 -18.62 -0.56 -11.24
C ILE A 69 -18.14 -1.32 -12.49
N GLN A 70 -17.65 -2.56 -12.34
CA GLN A 70 -17.26 -3.39 -13.48
C GLN A 70 -18.42 -3.67 -14.45
N SER A 71 -19.65 -3.79 -13.96
CA SER A 71 -20.82 -4.13 -14.77
C SER A 71 -21.47 -2.96 -15.49
N ASP A 72 -21.29 -1.73 -14.98
CA ASP A 72 -22.02 -0.55 -15.46
C ASP A 72 -21.13 0.64 -15.83
N SER A 73 -19.80 0.48 -15.77
CA SER A 73 -18.85 1.56 -16.02
C SER A 73 -17.72 1.11 -16.96
N GLU A 74 -17.45 1.90 -18.00
CA GLU A 74 -16.27 1.72 -18.85
C GLU A 74 -15.00 2.31 -18.20
N VAL A 75 -15.18 3.30 -17.33
CA VAL A 75 -14.11 4.09 -16.71
C VAL A 75 -14.40 4.31 -15.22
N LEU A 76 -13.37 4.15 -14.38
CA LEU A 76 -13.33 4.59 -12.99
C LEU A 76 -12.34 5.76 -12.86
N VAL A 77 -12.83 6.91 -12.40
CA VAL A 77 -11.98 8.07 -12.05
C VAL A 77 -11.81 8.12 -10.53
N VAL A 78 -10.60 7.88 -10.06
CA VAL A 78 -10.23 7.99 -8.65
C VAL A 78 -9.75 9.41 -8.37
N ILE A 79 -10.40 10.11 -7.45
CA ILE A 79 -10.06 11.49 -7.07
C ILE A 79 -9.36 11.48 -5.72
N GLY A 80 -8.09 11.86 -5.69
CA GLY A 80 -7.31 11.88 -4.45
C GLY A 80 -5.85 12.29 -4.68
N ILE A 81 -5.18 12.70 -3.61
CA ILE A 81 -3.75 13.07 -3.61
C ILE A 81 -3.03 12.40 -2.44
N GLY A 82 -1.70 12.32 -2.49
CA GLY A 82 -0.89 11.72 -1.42
C GLY A 82 -1.22 10.23 -1.21
N GLY A 83 -1.51 9.85 0.04
CA GLY A 83 -1.83 8.46 0.41
C GLY A 83 -3.07 7.90 -0.29
N SER A 84 -4.06 8.76 -0.57
CA SER A 84 -5.29 8.38 -1.29
C SER A 84 -5.09 8.20 -2.80
N TYR A 85 -3.88 8.44 -3.32
CA TYR A 85 -3.50 8.25 -4.73
C TYR A 85 -2.41 7.19 -4.88
N LEU A 86 -1.28 7.36 -4.19
CA LEU A 86 -0.06 6.58 -4.43
C LEU A 86 -0.22 5.09 -4.13
N GLY A 87 -0.96 4.73 -3.07
CA GLY A 87 -1.18 3.32 -2.72
C GLY A 87 -1.98 2.57 -3.80
N ALA A 88 -3.09 3.16 -4.24
CA ALA A 88 -3.91 2.59 -5.31
C ALA A 88 -3.14 2.52 -6.64
N ARG A 89 -2.44 3.61 -7.00
CA ARG A 89 -1.66 3.70 -8.24
C ARG A 89 -0.55 2.66 -8.28
N ALA A 90 0.23 2.53 -7.19
CA ALA A 90 1.34 1.57 -7.11
C ALA A 90 0.86 0.12 -7.24
N ALA A 91 -0.22 -0.25 -6.55
CA ALA A 91 -0.78 -1.60 -6.64
C ALA A 91 -1.31 -1.93 -8.04
N ILE A 92 -2.01 -0.99 -8.68
CA ILE A 92 -2.53 -1.17 -10.03
C ILE A 92 -1.40 -1.32 -11.04
N ASP A 93 -0.42 -0.40 -11.02
CA ASP A 93 0.70 -0.41 -11.97
C ASP A 93 1.60 -1.65 -11.79
N PHE A 94 1.78 -2.14 -10.55
CA PHE A 94 2.60 -3.31 -10.27
C PHE A 94 1.94 -4.63 -10.68
N LEU A 95 0.61 -4.75 -10.48
CA LEU A 95 -0.12 -6.01 -10.67
C LEU A 95 -0.73 -6.16 -12.08
N HIS A 96 -0.74 -5.11 -12.89
CA HIS A 96 -1.37 -5.13 -14.21
C HIS A 96 -0.36 -4.91 -15.35
N HIS A 97 -0.84 -5.16 -16.57
CA HIS A 97 -0.10 -4.87 -17.79
C HIS A 97 0.23 -3.37 -17.89
N GLN A 98 1.44 -3.03 -18.37
CA GLN A 98 1.90 -1.63 -18.49
C GLN A 98 0.95 -0.74 -19.32
N PHE A 99 0.25 -1.34 -20.29
CA PHE A 99 -0.74 -0.68 -21.14
C PHE A 99 -2.18 -1.04 -20.77
N PHE A 100 -2.47 -1.35 -19.50
CA PHE A 100 -3.77 -1.84 -19.03
C PHE A 100 -4.97 -1.03 -19.59
N ASN A 101 -4.90 0.31 -19.53
CA ASN A 101 -5.98 1.17 -20.03
C ASN A 101 -6.14 1.16 -21.55
N LEU A 102 -5.13 0.72 -22.32
CA LEU A 102 -5.18 0.61 -23.78
C LEU A 102 -5.60 -0.79 -24.25
N LEU A 103 -5.73 -1.75 -23.32
CA LEU A 103 -6.24 -3.07 -23.68
C LEU A 103 -7.72 -2.98 -24.11
N PRO A 104 -8.15 -3.79 -25.10
CA PRO A 104 -9.56 -4.00 -25.40
C PRO A 104 -10.33 -4.41 -24.14
N ALA A 105 -11.60 -3.99 -24.04
CA ALA A 105 -12.42 -4.22 -22.85
C ALA A 105 -12.50 -5.71 -22.46
N GLU A 106 -12.58 -6.58 -23.47
CA GLU A 106 -12.68 -8.04 -23.33
C GLU A 106 -11.41 -8.67 -22.75
N LYS A 107 -10.25 -8.00 -22.90
CA LYS A 107 -8.97 -8.44 -22.33
C LYS A 107 -8.68 -7.80 -20.98
N ARG A 108 -9.35 -6.68 -20.67
CA ARG A 108 -9.15 -5.91 -19.44
C ARG A 108 -9.98 -6.45 -18.27
N ASN A 109 -11.17 -6.98 -18.54
CA ASN A 109 -12.11 -7.52 -17.53
C ASN A 109 -12.38 -6.56 -16.34
N ALA A 110 -12.22 -5.27 -16.58
CA ALA A 110 -12.36 -4.18 -15.62
C ALA A 110 -12.51 -2.85 -16.37
N PRO A 111 -12.95 -1.77 -15.72
CA PRO A 111 -12.94 -0.42 -16.30
C PRO A 111 -11.51 0.08 -16.56
N GLN A 112 -11.37 1.10 -17.40
CA GLN A 112 -10.15 1.93 -17.38
C GLN A 112 -10.06 2.63 -16.02
N ILE A 113 -8.86 2.81 -15.50
CA ILE A 113 -8.65 3.52 -14.24
C ILE A 113 -7.86 4.79 -14.52
N PHE A 114 -8.46 5.94 -14.23
CA PHE A 114 -7.79 7.24 -14.28
C PHE A 114 -7.75 7.87 -12.89
N PHE A 115 -6.80 8.77 -12.71
CA PHE A 115 -6.62 9.51 -11.47
C PHE A 115 -6.73 11.00 -11.75
N ALA A 116 -7.42 11.71 -10.87
CA ALA A 116 -7.59 13.15 -10.93
C ALA A 116 -7.49 13.77 -9.52
N GLY A 117 -7.42 15.10 -9.42
CA GLY A 117 -7.31 15.80 -8.14
C GLY A 117 -5.95 15.60 -7.43
N ASN A 118 -5.00 14.92 -8.06
CA ASN A 118 -3.64 14.73 -7.59
C ASN A 118 -2.66 15.83 -8.04
N SER A 119 -3.14 16.85 -8.76
CA SER A 119 -2.42 18.07 -9.11
C SER A 119 -3.41 19.19 -9.46
N ILE A 120 -2.92 20.43 -9.56
CA ILE A 120 -3.67 21.56 -10.14
C ILE A 120 -2.97 21.92 -11.45
N SER A 121 -3.53 21.46 -12.57
CA SER A 121 -3.10 21.84 -13.91
C SER A 121 -4.09 22.85 -14.46
N GLY A 122 -3.69 24.12 -14.53
CA GLY A 122 -4.46 25.16 -15.23
C GLY A 122 -4.36 25.00 -16.74
N SER A 123 -5.32 25.60 -17.44
CA SER A 123 -5.30 25.83 -18.89
C SER A 123 -4.60 27.14 -19.25
#